data_AF-A0A7Y6DPA2-F1
#
_entry.id   AF-A0A7Y6DPA2-F1
#
_cell.length_a   1.000
_cell.length_b   1.000
_cell.length_c   1.000
_cell.angle_alpha   90.00
_cell.angle_beta   90.00
_cell.angle_gamma   90.00
#
_symmetry.space_group_name_H-M   'P 1'
#
loop_
_entity.id
_entity.type
_entity.pdbx_description
1 polymer ?
#
loop_
_entity_poly.entity_id
_entity_poly.type
_entity_poly.pdbx_seq_one_letter_code
_entity_poly.pdbx_strand_id
1 'polypeptide(L)'
;MSTPTRPVLVAATAVALTAPLFLSGCSIGDTVSKQAQNAACSLVTPITDKVAADIDAALKSAVLDPAAAIDQLKAARTILGPIADQIPVGEQKTAVQNVVDTIDQLIPVLKAESIGSTTGTSSDVLTKKLSEQMKALTTLC
;
A
#
# COMPACT_ATOMS: atom_id res chain seq x y z
N MET A 1 6.11 -11.12 -60.96
CA MET A 1 5.74 -9.80 -60.41
C MET A 1 5.76 -9.87 -58.89
N SER A 2 6.63 -9.05 -58.30
CA SER A 2 6.63 -8.42 -56.96
C SER A 2 6.33 -9.21 -55.68
N THR A 3 7.38 -9.38 -54.85
CA THR A 3 7.37 -9.23 -53.37
C THR A 3 7.30 -7.73 -52.99
N PRO A 4 7.27 -7.28 -51.70
CA PRO A 4 7.16 -7.93 -50.36
C PRO A 4 6.05 -7.29 -49.47
N THR A 5 5.83 -7.60 -48.18
CA THR A 5 6.37 -6.83 -47.02
C THR A 5 5.98 -7.45 -45.65
N ARG A 6 7.03 -7.84 -44.88
CA ARG A 6 7.21 -7.89 -43.41
C ARG A 6 6.40 -8.85 -42.50
N PRO A 7 7.07 -9.83 -41.87
CA PRO A 7 6.72 -10.31 -40.53
C PRO A 7 7.30 -9.36 -39.46
N VAL A 8 6.45 -8.89 -38.54
CA VAL A 8 6.90 -8.23 -37.31
C VAL A 8 7.28 -9.33 -36.33
N LEU A 9 8.58 -9.48 -36.09
CA LEU A 9 9.10 -10.20 -34.93
C LEU A 9 8.62 -9.49 -33.66
N VAL A 10 7.71 -10.11 -32.92
CA VAL A 10 7.53 -9.80 -31.50
C VAL A 10 8.54 -10.66 -30.75
N ALA A 11 9.68 -10.05 -30.44
CA ALA A 11 10.60 -10.55 -29.44
C ALA A 11 9.92 -10.47 -28.06
N ALA A 12 9.19 -11.52 -27.69
CA ALA A 12 8.87 -11.76 -26.30
C ALA A 12 10.16 -12.25 -25.64
N THR A 13 10.88 -11.34 -25.00
CA THR A 13 12.01 -11.62 -24.13
C THR A 13 11.54 -12.58 -23.04
N ALA A 14 11.81 -13.87 -23.23
CA ALA A 14 11.83 -14.85 -22.17
C ALA A 14 12.92 -14.39 -21.19
N VAL A 15 12.52 -13.84 -20.05
CA VAL A 15 13.44 -13.62 -18.94
C VAL A 15 13.83 -15.00 -18.43
N ALA A 16 15.00 -15.43 -18.86
CA ALA A 16 15.63 -16.68 -18.46
C ALA A 16 15.82 -16.69 -16.93
N LEU A 17 14.97 -17.44 -16.23
CA LEU A 17 15.22 -17.90 -14.86
C LEU A 17 16.25 -19.04 -14.90
N THR A 18 17.49 -18.72 -15.24
CA THR A 18 18.61 -19.65 -15.07
C THR A 18 19.90 -18.90 -14.78
N ALA A 19 20.27 -18.84 -13.49
CA ALA A 19 21.64 -19.13 -13.07
C ALA A 19 21.66 -19.46 -11.56
N PRO A 20 22.06 -20.69 -11.18
CA PRO A 20 22.49 -21.01 -9.82
C PRO A 20 23.94 -20.56 -9.68
N LEU A 21 24.22 -19.59 -8.81
CA LEU A 21 25.60 -19.24 -8.44
C LEU A 21 25.76 -19.34 -6.93
N PHE A 22 26.09 -20.55 -6.49
CA PHE A 22 26.87 -20.79 -5.29
C PHE A 22 28.24 -20.14 -5.47
N LEU A 23 28.44 -18.94 -4.94
CA LEU A 23 29.76 -18.38 -4.68
C LEU A 23 29.70 -17.60 -3.35
N SER A 24 30.29 -18.24 -2.32
CA SER A 24 31.02 -17.63 -1.19
C SER A 24 30.43 -16.38 -0.53
N GLY A 25 29.81 -16.60 0.63
CA GLY A 25 30.06 -15.90 1.90
C GLY A 25 30.20 -14.37 1.90
N CYS A 26 29.21 -13.73 2.55
CA CYS A 26 29.13 -12.35 3.03
C CYS A 26 28.54 -11.31 2.06
N SER A 27 27.40 -10.72 2.47
CA SER A 27 26.77 -9.48 1.97
C SER A 27 25.99 -9.45 0.66
N ILE A 28 25.77 -10.55 -0.06
CA ILE A 28 24.88 -10.54 -1.25
C ILE A 28 23.40 -10.49 -0.84
N GLY A 29 23.05 -11.08 0.30
CA GLY A 29 21.67 -11.10 0.82
C GLY A 29 21.11 -9.70 1.07
N ASP A 30 21.91 -8.78 1.59
CA ASP A 30 21.50 -7.39 1.83
C ASP A 30 21.31 -6.60 0.53
N THR A 31 22.18 -6.79 -0.46
CA THR A 31 22.10 -6.06 -1.73
C THR A 31 20.90 -6.51 -2.56
N VAL A 32 20.64 -7.81 -2.64
CA VAL A 32 19.47 -8.35 -3.36
C VAL A 32 18.18 -7.99 -2.62
N SER A 33 18.18 -8.01 -1.28
CA SER A 33 17.02 -7.58 -0.48
C SER A 33 16.73 -6.09 -0.67
N LYS A 34 17.74 -5.21 -0.64
CA LYS A 34 17.58 -3.77 -0.90
C LYS A 34 17.11 -3.48 -2.32
N GLN A 35 17.58 -4.22 -3.31
CA GLN A 35 17.18 -4.00 -4.71
C GLN A 35 15.74 -4.46 -4.96
N ALA A 36 15.33 -5.59 -4.37
CA ALA A 36 13.93 -6.04 -4.38
C ALA A 36 13.00 -5.07 -3.63
N GLN A 37 13.47 -4.53 -2.51
CA GLN A 37 12.73 -3.55 -1.69
C GLN A 37 12.58 -2.20 -2.42
N ASN A 38 13.62 -1.72 -3.13
CA ASN A 38 13.54 -0.50 -3.94
C ASN A 38 12.61 -0.64 -5.15
N ALA A 39 12.62 -1.81 -5.81
CA ALA A 39 11.70 -2.09 -6.92
C ALA A 39 10.25 -2.20 -6.45
N ALA A 40 10.02 -2.83 -5.30
CA ALA A 40 8.71 -2.88 -4.67
C ALA A 40 8.22 -1.49 -4.24
N CYS A 41 9.09 -0.66 -3.64
CA CYS A 41 8.78 0.73 -3.33
C CYS A 41 8.40 1.52 -4.59
N SER A 42 9.17 1.46 -5.67
CA SER A 42 8.84 2.20 -6.91
C SER A 42 7.47 1.82 -7.50
N LEU A 43 6.97 0.61 -7.28
CA LEU A 43 5.66 0.16 -7.76
C LEU A 43 4.53 0.51 -6.79
N VAL A 44 4.81 0.50 -5.49
CA VAL A 44 3.82 0.67 -4.42
C VAL A 44 3.66 2.14 -4.01
N THR A 45 4.73 2.95 -4.04
CA THR A 45 4.72 4.38 -3.67
C THR A 45 3.62 5.19 -4.34
N PRO A 46 3.43 5.18 -5.69
CA PRO A 46 2.40 6.03 -6.30
C PRO A 46 0.97 5.61 -5.89
N ILE A 47 0.75 4.33 -5.56
CA ILE A 47 -0.53 3.83 -5.10
C ILE A 47 -0.75 4.25 -3.65
N THR A 48 0.28 4.07 -2.82
CA THR A 48 0.30 4.44 -1.41
C THR A 48 0.14 5.94 -1.20
N ASP A 49 0.80 6.79 -2.01
CA ASP A 49 0.69 8.24 -1.95
C ASP A 49 -0.72 8.72 -2.29
N LYS A 50 -1.33 8.12 -3.33
CA LYS A 50 -2.71 8.42 -3.68
C LYS A 50 -3.66 8.04 -2.55
N VAL A 51 -3.51 6.84 -2.01
CA VAL A 51 -4.32 6.38 -0.88
C VAL A 51 -4.07 7.24 0.37
N ALA A 52 -2.84 7.72 0.58
CA ALA A 52 -2.51 8.64 1.67
C ALA A 52 -3.27 9.95 1.56
N ALA A 53 -3.33 10.53 0.36
CA ALA A 53 -4.10 11.73 0.10
C ALA A 53 -5.61 11.50 0.30
N ASP A 54 -6.14 10.38 -0.19
CA ASP A 54 -7.55 10.02 -0.04
C ASP A 54 -7.93 9.79 1.44
N ILE A 55 -7.07 9.12 2.21
CA ILE A 55 -7.25 8.94 3.66
C ILE A 55 -7.17 10.28 4.38
N ASP A 56 -6.19 11.14 4.10
CA ASP A 56 -6.05 12.44 4.75
C ASP A 56 -7.26 13.35 4.49
N ALA A 57 -7.79 13.32 3.25
CA ALA A 57 -9.04 14.00 2.89
C ALA A 57 -10.23 13.43 3.67
N ALA A 58 -10.35 12.11 3.77
CA ALA A 58 -11.41 11.44 4.53
C ALA A 58 -11.39 11.87 6.00
N LEU A 59 -10.22 11.84 6.63
CA LEU A 59 -10.03 12.21 8.02
C LEU A 59 -10.40 13.67 8.30
N LYS A 60 -10.05 14.59 7.40
CA LYS A 60 -10.42 16.01 7.50
C LYS A 60 -11.93 16.23 7.33
N SER A 61 -12.59 15.40 6.54
CA SER A 61 -14.04 15.51 6.28
C SER A 61 -14.91 14.75 7.29
N ALA A 62 -14.35 13.84 8.09
CA ALA A 62 -15.11 12.94 8.96
C ALA A 62 -16.04 13.63 9.98
N VAL A 63 -15.69 14.85 10.41
CA VAL A 63 -16.52 15.66 11.32
C VAL A 63 -17.74 16.27 10.60
N LEU A 64 -17.61 16.56 9.31
CA LEU A 64 -18.64 17.20 8.49
C LEU A 64 -19.53 16.17 7.78
N ASP A 65 -18.93 15.08 7.30
CA ASP A 65 -19.61 13.99 6.61
C ASP A 65 -18.98 12.64 6.98
N PRO A 66 -19.40 12.03 8.10
CA PRO A 66 -18.87 10.75 8.53
C PRO A 66 -19.20 9.62 7.55
N ALA A 67 -20.29 9.73 6.78
CA ALA A 67 -20.66 8.71 5.79
C ALA A 67 -19.68 8.70 4.61
N ALA A 68 -19.37 9.88 4.05
CA ALA A 68 -18.37 10.01 3.00
C ALA A 68 -16.98 9.58 3.48
N ALA A 69 -16.59 9.95 4.70
CA ALA A 69 -15.31 9.53 5.29
C ALA A 69 -15.24 8.00 5.45
N ILE A 70 -16.31 7.35 5.92
CA ILE A 70 -16.39 5.89 6.01
C ILE A 70 -16.22 5.23 4.64
N ASP A 71 -16.85 5.76 3.59
CA ASP A 71 -16.76 5.18 2.25
C ASP A 71 -15.37 5.35 1.63
N GLN A 72 -14.72 6.50 1.85
CA GLN A 72 -13.32 6.71 1.45
C GLN A 72 -12.36 5.78 2.21
N LEU A 73 -12.57 5.58 3.51
CA LEU A 73 -11.78 4.64 4.31
C LEU A 73 -11.96 3.19 3.83
N LYS A 74 -13.17 2.77 3.44
CA LYS A 74 -13.39 1.45 2.82
C LYS A 74 -12.69 1.31 1.47
N ALA A 75 -12.69 2.35 0.65
CA ALA A 75 -11.99 2.36 -0.63
C ALA A 75 -10.48 2.22 -0.41
N ALA A 76 -9.92 3.00 0.52
CA ALA A 76 -8.53 2.89 0.94
C ALA A 76 -8.17 1.49 1.45
N ARG A 77 -8.98 0.91 2.33
CA ARG A 77 -8.82 -0.48 2.80
C ARG A 77 -8.79 -1.48 1.65
N THR A 78 -9.69 -1.33 0.69
CA THR A 78 -9.80 -2.24 -0.48
C THR A 78 -8.55 -2.20 -1.35
N ILE A 79 -7.87 -1.05 -1.41
CA ILE A 79 -6.60 -0.90 -2.14
C ILE A 79 -5.43 -1.43 -1.30
N LEU A 80 -5.34 -1.05 -0.02
CA LEU A 80 -4.20 -1.39 0.83
C LEU A 80 -4.17 -2.85 1.30
N GLY A 81 -5.33 -3.49 1.48
CA GLY A 81 -5.40 -4.89 1.92
C GLY A 81 -4.64 -5.85 0.98
N PRO A 82 -4.97 -5.89 -0.32
CA PRO A 82 -4.24 -6.71 -1.28
C PRO A 82 -2.76 -6.34 -1.41
N ILE A 83 -2.40 -5.08 -1.18
CA ILE A 83 -1.01 -4.61 -1.19
C ILE A 83 -0.25 -5.19 0.02
N ALA A 84 -0.85 -5.15 1.22
CA ALA A 84 -0.26 -5.74 2.42
C ALA A 84 0.03 -7.25 2.24
N ASP A 85 -0.83 -7.95 1.51
CA ASP A 85 -0.66 -9.37 1.22
C ASP A 85 0.43 -9.66 0.18
N GLN A 86 0.64 -8.74 -0.77
CA GLN A 86 1.59 -8.91 -1.88
C GLN A 86 3.01 -8.41 -1.57
N ILE A 87 3.18 -7.54 -0.58
CA ILE A 87 4.51 -7.06 -0.16
C ILE A 87 5.25 -8.20 0.57
N PRO A 88 6.54 -8.44 0.26
CA PRO A 88 7.35 -9.40 1.00
C PRO A 88 7.44 -9.04 2.49
N VAL A 89 7.65 -10.06 3.34
CA VAL A 89 7.75 -9.85 4.79
C VAL A 89 8.87 -8.86 5.12
N GLY A 90 8.54 -7.79 5.87
CA GLY A 90 9.46 -6.72 6.22
C GLY A 90 8.74 -5.49 6.80
N GLU A 91 9.48 -4.43 7.09
CA GLU A 91 8.97 -3.20 7.71
C GLU A 91 7.83 -2.57 6.89
N GLN A 92 7.94 -2.60 5.57
CA GLN A 92 6.92 -2.05 4.67
C GLN A 92 5.59 -2.81 4.75
N LYS A 93 5.62 -4.15 4.78
CA LYS A 93 4.43 -4.96 5.01
C LYS A 93 3.78 -4.62 6.35
N THR A 94 4.58 -4.56 7.42
CA THR A 94 4.09 -4.19 8.75
C THR A 94 3.46 -2.81 8.77
N ALA A 95 4.05 -1.83 8.08
CA ALA A 95 3.52 -0.47 7.99
C ALA A 95 2.18 -0.42 7.24
N VAL A 96 2.06 -1.09 6.09
CA VAL A 96 0.79 -1.16 5.36
C VAL A 96 -0.28 -1.90 6.19
N GLN A 97 0.08 -3.00 6.85
CA GLN A 97 -0.83 -3.75 7.71
C GLN A 97 -1.34 -2.89 8.87
N ASN A 98 -0.46 -2.13 9.53
CA ASN A 98 -0.82 -1.23 10.62
C ASN A 98 -1.85 -0.15 10.19
N VAL A 99 -1.71 0.37 8.97
CA VAL A 99 -2.67 1.30 8.36
C VAL A 99 -4.02 0.61 8.16
N VAL A 100 -4.03 -0.58 7.54
CA VAL A 100 -5.25 -1.37 7.32
C VAL A 100 -5.96 -1.66 8.65
N ASP A 101 -5.22 -2.11 9.66
CA ASP A 101 -5.77 -2.44 10.98
C ASP A 101 -6.37 -1.20 11.67
N THR A 102 -5.77 -0.03 11.50
CA THR A 102 -6.28 1.22 12.08
C THR A 102 -7.52 1.70 11.32
N ILE A 103 -7.59 1.55 10.00
CA ILE A 103 -8.80 1.80 9.21
C ILE A 103 -9.94 0.88 9.69
N ASP A 104 -9.64 -0.39 9.94
CA ASP A 104 -10.60 -1.39 10.41
C ASP A 104 -11.18 -1.07 11.78
N GLN A 105 -10.38 -0.44 12.64
CA GLN A 105 -10.83 0.09 13.92
C GLN A 105 -11.61 1.39 13.76
N LEU A 106 -11.19 2.29 12.87
CA LEU A 106 -11.81 3.61 12.71
C LEU A 106 -13.22 3.54 12.11
N ILE A 107 -13.44 2.68 11.11
CA ILE A 107 -14.76 2.52 10.46
C ILE A 107 -15.90 2.25 11.47
N PRO A 108 -15.83 1.25 12.36
CA PRO A 108 -16.91 1.01 13.33
C PRO A 108 -17.05 2.13 14.36
N VAL A 109 -15.96 2.82 14.74
CA VAL A 109 -16.04 3.99 15.62
C VAL A 109 -16.78 5.15 14.95
N LEU A 110 -16.41 5.53 13.72
CA LEU A 110 -17.10 6.58 12.97
C LEU A 110 -18.58 6.24 12.72
N LYS A 111 -18.89 4.96 12.47
CA LYS A 111 -20.30 4.51 12.38
C LYS A 111 -21.05 4.72 13.68
N ALA A 112 -20.47 4.33 14.81
CA ALA A 112 -21.11 4.53 16.12
C ALA A 112 -21.30 6.02 16.42
N GLU A 113 -20.29 6.86 16.18
CA GLU A 113 -20.36 8.30 16.40
C GLU A 113 -21.40 8.98 15.50
N SER A 114 -21.53 8.53 14.24
CA SER A 114 -22.54 9.06 13.31
C SER A 114 -23.99 8.84 13.77
N ILE A 115 -24.22 7.86 14.66
CA ILE A 115 -25.53 7.60 15.27
C ILE A 115 -25.59 8.07 16.74
N GLY A 116 -24.61 8.86 17.20
CA GLY A 116 -24.54 9.39 18.57
C GLY A 116 -24.16 8.35 19.63
N SER A 117 -23.56 7.22 19.24
CA SER A 117 -23.11 6.15 20.12
C SER A 117 -21.60 6.22 20.36
N THR A 118 -21.12 5.65 21.47
CA THR A 118 -19.69 5.63 21.82
C THR A 118 -19.19 4.19 21.91
N THR A 119 -17.98 3.93 21.41
CA THR A 119 -17.34 2.61 21.42
C THR A 119 -16.29 2.46 22.53
N GLY A 120 -16.11 3.48 23.37
CA GLY A 120 -15.02 3.57 24.34
C GLY A 120 -13.64 3.84 23.72
N THR A 121 -13.54 3.88 22.38
CA THR A 121 -12.34 4.25 21.63
C THR A 121 -12.64 5.56 20.89
N SER A 122 -11.77 6.57 21.03
CA SER A 122 -11.96 7.88 20.39
C SER A 122 -11.58 7.85 18.91
N SER A 123 -12.48 8.33 18.04
CA SER A 123 -12.18 8.51 16.62
C SER A 123 -11.03 9.48 16.37
N ASP A 124 -10.88 10.52 17.19
CA ASP A 124 -9.75 11.47 17.10
C ASP A 124 -8.40 10.77 17.32
N VAL A 125 -8.33 9.86 18.30
CA VAL A 125 -7.10 9.09 18.58
C VAL A 125 -6.76 8.19 17.41
N LEU A 126 -7.75 7.48 16.87
CA LEU A 126 -7.56 6.59 15.71
C LEU A 126 -7.23 7.37 14.43
N THR A 127 -7.88 8.51 14.22
CA THR A 127 -7.62 9.45 13.11
C THR A 127 -6.20 9.97 13.17
N LYS A 128 -5.73 10.41 14.34
CA LYS A 128 -4.35 10.86 14.54
C LYS A 128 -3.36 9.73 14.29
N LYS A 129 -3.60 8.55 14.85
CA LYS A 129 -2.76 7.37 14.65
C LYS A 129 -2.66 6.99 13.17
N LEU A 130 -3.79 6.99 12.45
CA LEU A 130 -3.84 6.70 11.02
C LEU A 130 -3.04 7.74 10.22
N SER A 131 -3.18 9.03 10.53
CA SER A 131 -2.40 10.09 9.89
C SER A 131 -0.88 9.92 10.11
N GLU A 132 -0.46 9.56 11.32
CA GLU A 132 0.95 9.31 11.64
C GLU A 132 1.49 8.07 10.91
N GLN A 133 0.73 6.98 10.86
CA GLN A 133 1.08 5.77 10.12
C GLN A 133 1.18 6.00 8.61
N MET A 134 0.28 6.82 8.05
CA MET A 134 0.34 7.21 6.64
C MET A 134 1.60 8.00 6.32
N LYS A 135 1.98 8.97 7.17
CA LYS A 135 3.24 9.71 7.02
C LYS A 135 4.44 8.78 7.08
N ALA A 136 4.48 7.88 8.05
CA ALA A 136 5.56 6.90 8.17
C ALA A 136 5.65 5.99 6.94
N LEU A 137 4.51 5.55 6.41
CA LEU A 137 4.45 4.71 5.22
C LEU A 137 4.99 5.41 3.97
N THR A 138 4.69 6.71 3.80
CA THR A 138 5.26 7.53 2.71
C THR A 138 6.75 7.86 2.87
N THR A 139 7.35 7.59 4.03
CA THR A 139 8.79 7.80 4.30
C THR A 139 9.60 6.50 4.36
N LEU A 140 8.92 5.34 4.38
CA LEU A 140 9.55 4.02 4.33
C LEU A 140 9.94 3.60 2.91
N CYS A 141 9.41 4.33 1.93
CA CYS A 141 9.97 4.51 0.60
C CYS A 141 10.51 5.95 0.51
#